data_AF-A0A934KC84-F1
#
_entry.id   AF-A0A934KC84-F1
#
_cell.length_a   1.000
_cell.length_b   1.000
_cell.length_c   1.000
_cell.angle_alpha   90.00
_cell.angle_beta   90.00
_cell.angle_gamma   90.00
#
_symmetry.space_group_name_H-M   'P 1'
#
loop_
_entity.id
_entity.type
_entity.pdbx_description
1 polymer ?
#
loop_
_entity_poly.entity_id
_entity_poly.type
_entity_poly.pdbx_seq_one_letter_code
_entity_poly.pdbx_strand_id
1 'polypeptide(L)'
;MRFGDLSGTQRGHFDDLLARFVERVLPGLVGFEMDRIETAGGVEALHFAWAGGTSLDHPHYFRIQGPATLIKFDNANHVHSVWRDPSNDFGADLMIQHHLEHDHGGAEEPE
;
A
#
# COMPACT_ATOMS: atom_id res chain seq x y z
N MET A 1 -0.52 8.62 8.22
CA MET A 1 -0.08 8.47 9.62
C MET A 1 0.88 7.29 9.67
N ARG A 2 2.05 7.42 10.31
CA ARG A 2 2.89 6.23 10.57
C ARG A 2 2.17 5.31 11.56
N PHE A 3 2.48 4.03 11.55
CA PHE A 3 1.95 3.09 12.54
C PHE A 3 2.16 3.58 13.97
N GLY A 4 3.37 4.05 14.30
CA GLY A 4 3.69 4.62 15.62
C GLY A 4 2.91 5.88 16.02
N ASP A 5 2.30 6.59 15.06
CA ASP A 5 1.45 7.77 15.33
C ASP A 5 0.00 7.40 15.69
N LEU A 6 -0.38 6.12 15.52
CA LEU A 6 -1.74 5.64 15.75
C LEU A 6 -1.98 5.37 17.25
N SER A 7 -3.21 5.65 17.71
CA SER A 7 -3.64 5.23 19.06
C SER A 7 -3.63 3.71 19.20
N GLY A 8 -3.68 3.19 20.44
CA GLY A 8 -3.72 1.74 20.69
C GLY A 8 -4.86 1.03 19.95
N THR A 9 -6.06 1.60 19.95
CA THR A 9 -7.22 1.06 19.22
C THR A 9 -6.99 1.10 17.70
N GLN A 10 -6.43 2.20 17.18
CA GLN A 10 -6.14 2.31 15.75
C GLN A 10 -5.05 1.33 15.30
N ARG A 11 -4.04 1.04 16.13
CA ARG A 11 -3.05 0.00 15.86
C ARG A 11 -3.67 -1.38 15.80
N GLY A 12 -4.59 -1.72 16.71
CA GLY A 12 -5.35 -2.96 16.63
C GLY A 12 -6.12 -3.12 15.31
N HIS A 13 -6.83 -2.07 14.87
CA HIS A 13 -7.51 -2.10 13.57
C HIS A 13 -6.56 -2.16 12.37
N PHE A 14 -5.39 -1.52 12.48
CA PHE A 14 -4.35 -1.60 11.47
C PHE A 14 -3.84 -3.04 11.31
N ASP A 15 -3.51 -3.70 12.43
CA ASP A 15 -3.03 -5.08 12.46
C ASP A 15 -4.09 -6.05 11.93
N ASP A 16 -5.35 -5.87 12.34
CA ASP A 16 -6.48 -6.63 11.82
C ASP A 16 -6.57 -6.48 10.29
N LEU A 17 -6.52 -5.26 9.77
CA LEU A 17 -6.57 -5.02 8.33
C LEU A 17 -5.39 -5.69 7.61
N LEU A 18 -4.17 -5.52 8.11
CA LEU A 18 -2.99 -6.15 7.52
C LEU A 18 -3.14 -7.68 7.48
N ALA A 19 -3.52 -8.30 8.60
CA ALA A 19 -3.74 -9.74 8.70
C ALA A 19 -4.79 -10.23 7.69
N ARG A 20 -5.92 -9.52 7.53
CA ARG A 20 -6.96 -9.89 6.56
C ARG A 20 -6.45 -9.97 5.13
N PHE A 21 -5.42 -9.20 4.75
CA PHE A 21 -4.82 -9.30 3.43
C PHE A 21 -3.79 -10.40 3.36
N VAL A 22 -2.88 -10.50 4.34
CA VAL A 22 -1.84 -11.52 4.35
C VAL A 22 -2.43 -12.93 4.41
N GLU A 23 -3.46 -13.16 5.23
CA GLU A 23 -4.14 -14.45 5.38
C GLU A 23 -4.87 -14.94 4.11
N ARG A 24 -4.94 -14.13 3.05
CA ARG A 24 -5.52 -14.54 1.76
C ARG A 24 -4.57 -15.35 0.89
N VAL A 25 -3.26 -15.36 1.18
CA VAL A 25 -2.34 -16.27 0.49
C VAL A 25 -2.56 -17.73 0.92
N LEU A 26 -1.92 -18.66 0.21
CA LEU A 26 -1.89 -20.05 0.66
C LEU A 26 -1.35 -20.11 2.10
N PRO A 27 -1.94 -20.92 3.01
CA PRO A 27 -1.54 -20.93 4.43
C PRO A 27 -0.03 -21.10 4.68
N GLY A 28 0.66 -21.87 3.84
CA GLY A 28 2.11 -22.07 3.93
C GLY A 28 2.97 -20.87 3.52
N LEU A 29 2.38 -19.82 2.92
CA LEU A 29 3.06 -18.60 2.49
C LEU A 29 2.84 -17.41 3.43
N VAL A 30 1.91 -17.51 4.39
CA VAL A 30 1.63 -16.42 5.34
C VAL A 30 2.90 -16.00 6.09
N GLY A 31 3.67 -16.97 6.59
CA GLY A 31 4.95 -16.70 7.26
C GLY A 31 5.95 -16.00 6.35
N PHE A 32 6.09 -16.47 5.10
CA PHE A 32 6.97 -15.86 4.11
C PHE A 32 6.59 -14.39 3.82
N GLU A 33 5.31 -14.11 3.67
CA GLU A 33 4.82 -12.75 3.44
C GLU A 33 5.05 -11.83 4.66
N MET A 34 4.83 -12.34 5.87
CA MET A 34 5.12 -11.61 7.11
C MET A 34 6.62 -11.36 7.28
N ASP A 35 7.47 -12.34 7.00
CA ASP A 35 8.93 -12.21 7.07
C ASP A 35 9.44 -11.16 6.08
N ARG A 36 8.82 -11.07 4.89
CA ARG A 36 9.16 -10.02 3.91
C ARG A 36 8.83 -8.63 4.45
N ILE A 37 7.68 -8.45 5.08
CA ILE A 37 7.29 -7.18 5.71
C ILE A 37 8.23 -6.83 6.86
N GLU A 38 8.55 -7.80 7.73
CA GLU A 38 9.44 -7.61 8.87
C GLU A 38 10.85 -7.20 8.43
N THR A 39 11.41 -7.91 7.44
CA THR A 39 12.73 -7.60 6.86
C THR A 39 12.78 -6.18 6.26
N ALA A 40 11.65 -5.67 5.78
CA ALA A 40 11.52 -4.34 5.21
C ALA A 40 11.29 -3.22 6.26
N GLY A 41 11.49 -3.51 7.55
CA GLY A 41 11.32 -2.57 8.66
C GLY A 41 10.04 -2.78 9.47
N GLY A 42 9.31 -3.86 9.21
CA GLY A 42 8.13 -4.27 9.97
C GLY A 42 7.00 -3.25 9.92
N VAL A 43 6.06 -3.39 10.86
CA VAL A 43 4.87 -2.53 10.96
C VAL A 43 5.23 -1.06 11.20
N GLU A 44 6.36 -0.76 11.83
CA GLU A 44 6.82 0.61 12.09
C GLU A 44 7.21 1.37 10.81
N ALA A 45 7.58 0.65 9.75
CA ALA A 45 7.84 1.23 8.42
C ALA A 45 6.55 1.47 7.61
N LEU A 46 5.39 1.07 8.12
CA LEU A 46 4.11 1.19 7.42
C LEU A 46 3.37 2.48 7.77
N HIS A 47 2.61 2.98 6.79
CA HIS A 47 1.73 4.14 6.92
C HIS A 47 0.30 3.77 6.56
N PHE A 48 -0.63 4.34 7.33
CA PHE A 48 -2.05 4.32 7.03
C PHE A 48 -2.53 5.65 6.45
N ALA A 49 -3.43 5.59 5.47
CA ALA A 49 -4.19 6.74 4.99
C ALA A 49 -5.65 6.35 4.73
N TRP A 50 -6.55 7.31 4.93
CA TRP A 50 -7.99 7.23 4.69
C TRP A 50 -8.43 8.45 3.87
N ALA A 51 -9.40 8.27 2.98
CA ALA A 51 -10.09 9.36 2.32
C ALA A 51 -11.56 8.99 2.09
N GLY A 52 -12.46 9.98 2.14
CA GLY A 52 -13.89 9.78 1.95
C GLY A 52 -14.68 9.66 3.24
N GLY A 53 -15.92 9.16 3.13
CA GLY A 53 -16.84 9.03 4.26
C GLY A 53 -16.35 8.03 5.30
N THR A 54 -16.96 8.01 6.49
CA THR A 54 -16.63 7.06 7.58
C THR A 54 -17.75 6.05 7.85
N SER A 55 -18.82 6.10 7.07
CA SER A 55 -19.92 5.13 7.10
C SER A 55 -19.85 4.22 5.87
N LEU A 56 -20.38 3.00 6.02
CA LEU A 56 -20.25 1.94 5.01
C LEU A 56 -20.93 2.26 3.67
N ASP A 57 -21.96 3.11 3.71
CA ASP A 57 -22.76 3.53 2.55
C ASP A 57 -22.12 4.67 1.74
N HIS A 58 -21.05 5.29 2.25
CA HIS A 58 -20.35 6.36 1.55
C HIS A 58 -19.08 5.84 0.85
N PRO A 59 -18.74 6.40 -0.31
CA PRO A 59 -17.43 6.21 -0.93
C PRO A 59 -16.29 6.51 0.05
N HIS A 60 -15.39 5.55 0.20
CA HIS A 60 -14.19 5.65 1.01
C HIS A 60 -13.07 4.79 0.47
N TYR A 61 -11.87 5.26 0.78
CA TYR A 61 -10.61 4.69 0.36
C TYR A 61 -9.73 4.52 1.59
N PHE A 62 -9.00 3.41 1.66
CA PHE A 62 -7.87 3.32 2.56
C PHE A 62 -6.66 2.70 1.87
N ARG A 63 -5.48 2.98 2.43
CA ARG A 63 -4.25 2.25 2.11
C ARG A 63 -3.39 1.99 3.33
N ILE A 64 -2.74 0.84 3.29
CA ILE A 64 -1.56 0.53 4.10
C ILE A 64 -0.39 0.48 3.13
N GLN A 65 0.66 1.25 3.38
CA GLN A 65 1.80 1.34 2.47
C GLN A 65 3.12 1.32 3.22
N GLY A 66 4.11 0.65 2.66
CA GLY A 66 5.49 0.64 3.11
C GLY A 66 6.41 0.07 2.04
N PRO A 67 7.68 -0.20 2.37
CA PRO A 67 8.69 -0.55 1.37
C PRO A 67 8.40 -1.85 0.60
N ALA A 68 7.86 -2.88 1.27
CA ALA A 68 7.60 -4.20 0.69
C ALA A 68 6.12 -4.61 0.68
N THR A 69 5.21 -3.69 1.01
CA THR A 69 3.77 -3.96 1.03
C THR A 69 2.96 -2.71 0.74
N LEU A 70 2.02 -2.85 -0.19
CA LEU A 70 1.00 -1.88 -0.49
C LEU A 70 -0.35 -2.58 -0.57
N ILE A 71 -1.27 -2.19 0.30
CA ILE A 71 -2.68 -2.59 0.31
C ILE A 71 -3.51 -1.34 0.00
N LYS A 72 -4.46 -1.46 -0.92
CA LYS A 72 -5.43 -0.42 -1.26
C LYS A 72 -6.84 -1.00 -1.30
N PHE A 73 -7.81 -0.20 -0.92
CA PHE A 73 -9.24 -0.50 -1.02
C PHE A 73 -10.01 0.74 -1.44
N ASP A 74 -11.03 0.57 -2.27
CA ASP A 74 -11.97 1.61 -2.71
C ASP A 74 -13.36 0.99 -2.96
N ASN A 75 -14.43 1.73 -2.66
CA ASN A 75 -15.82 1.35 -2.91
C ASN A 75 -16.63 2.40 -3.71
N ALA A 76 -16.01 3.42 -4.31
CA ALA A 76 -16.71 4.57 -4.89
C ALA A 76 -17.57 4.30 -6.14
N ASN A 77 -17.29 3.23 -6.90
CA ASN A 77 -18.05 2.84 -8.10
C ASN A 77 -18.31 1.33 -8.12
N HIS A 78 -17.27 0.55 -7.83
CA HIS A 78 -17.34 -0.88 -7.57
C HIS A 78 -16.30 -1.21 -6.51
N VAL A 79 -16.59 -2.16 -5.63
CA VAL A 79 -15.67 -2.56 -4.56
C VAL A 79 -14.45 -3.24 -5.16
N HIS A 80 -13.27 -2.67 -4.93
CA HIS A 80 -12.02 -3.29 -5.33
C HIS A 80 -10.96 -3.14 -4.24
N SER A 81 -10.05 -4.11 -4.21
CA SER A 81 -8.87 -4.06 -3.38
C SER A 81 -7.66 -4.61 -4.11
N VAL A 82 -6.51 -3.99 -3.88
CA VAL A 82 -5.21 -4.44 -4.40
C VAL A 82 -4.30 -4.73 -3.23
N TRP A 83 -3.52 -5.79 -3.34
CA TRP A 83 -2.33 -6.00 -2.52
C TRP A 83 -1.16 -6.34 -3.45
N ARG A 84 -0.03 -5.64 -3.28
CA ARG A 84 1.19 -5.85 -4.07
C ARG A 84 2.45 -5.51 -3.28
N ASP A 85 3.60 -5.95 -3.80
CA ASP A 85 4.93 -5.64 -3.31
C ASP A 85 5.57 -4.54 -4.18
N PRO A 86 5.70 -3.29 -3.69
CA PRO A 86 6.33 -2.20 -4.44
C PRO A 86 7.81 -2.43 -4.76
N SER A 87 8.51 -3.26 -3.98
CA SER A 87 9.93 -3.55 -4.21
C SER A 87 10.17 -4.52 -5.37
N ASN A 88 9.10 -5.14 -5.87
CA ASN A 88 9.13 -6.12 -6.95
C ASN A 88 8.03 -5.82 -8.00
N ASP A 89 7.78 -4.52 -8.26
CA ASP A 89 6.82 -4.11 -9.27
C ASP A 89 7.32 -4.45 -10.67
N PHE A 90 6.49 -5.16 -11.44
CA PHE A 90 6.80 -5.51 -12.81
C PHE A 90 7.05 -4.25 -13.67
N GLY A 91 8.19 -4.21 -14.35
CA GLY A 91 8.55 -3.12 -15.25
C GLY A 91 9.05 -1.84 -14.56
N ALA A 92 9.18 -1.83 -13.22
CA ALA A 92 9.71 -0.68 -12.50
C ALA A 92 11.13 -0.31 -12.99
N ASP A 93 12.02 -1.29 -13.12
CA ASP A 93 13.39 -1.06 -13.59
C ASP A 93 13.42 -0.53 -15.03
N LEU A 94 12.60 -1.10 -15.91
CA LEU A 94 12.49 -0.65 -17.31
C LEU A 94 11.97 0.79 -17.39
N MET A 95 11.00 1.15 -16.56
CA MET A 95 10.49 2.51 -16.47
C MET A 95 11.54 3.49 -15.95
N ILE A 96 12.29 3.10 -14.92
CA ILE A 96 13.40 3.92 -14.39
C ILE A 96 14.47 4.10 -15.47
N GLN A 97 14.88 3.01 -16.14
CA GLN A 97 15.85 3.06 -17.22
C GLN A 97 15.39 3.99 -18.34
N HIS A 98 14.14 3.87 -18.79
CA HIS A 98 13.58 4.74 -19.82
C HIS A 98 13.65 6.23 -19.42
N HIS A 99 13.32 6.55 -18.16
CA HIS A 99 13.37 7.93 -17.66
C HIS A 99 14.80 8.49 -17.52
N LEU A 100 15.80 7.61 -17.35
CA LEU A 100 17.21 8.00 -17.33
C LEU A 100 17.80 8.16 -18.74
N GLU A 101 17.32 7.38 -19.70
CA GLU A 101 17.80 7.38 -21.09
C GLU A 101 17.11 8.43 -21.96
N HIS A 102 15.89 8.83 -21.63
CA HIS A 102 15.10 9.78 -22.39
C HIS A 102 14.67 10.97 -21.53
N ASP A 103 14.91 12.17 -22.06
CA ASP A 103 14.42 13.39 -21.44
C ASP A 103 12.89 13.47 -21.64
N HIS A 104 12.16 13.29 -20.56
CA HIS A 104 10.73 13.57 -20.49
C HIS A 104 10.52 15.00 -20.04
N GLY A 105 11.06 15.94 -20.83
CA GLY A 105 10.77 17.36 -20.65
C GLY A 105 9.26 17.55 -20.60
N GLY A 106 8.75 17.97 -19.44
CA GLY A 106 7.43 18.56 -19.39
C GLY A 106 7.45 19.73 -20.37
N ALA A 107 6.46 19.82 -21.25
CA ALA A 107 6.23 21.05 -21.96
C ALA A 107 5.98 22.14 -20.91
N GLU A 108 7.02 22.90 -20.56
CA GLU A 108 6.83 24.29 -20.20
C GLU A 108 6.25 24.94 -21.47
N GLU A 109 4.93 25.09 -21.50
CA GLU A 109 4.33 26.04 -22.43
C GLU A 109 4.84 27.44 -22.02
N PRO A 110 5.56 28.16 -22.91
CA PRO A 110 5.84 29.56 -22.68
C PRO A 110 4.58 30.39 -23.01
N GLU A 111 4.30 31.32 -22.09
CA GLU A 111 3.32 32.43 -22.08
C GLU A 111 1.93 32.17 -21.46
#